data_AF-A0A2E8XSQ4-F1
#
_entry.id   AF-A0A2E8XSQ4-F1
#
_cell.length_a   1.000
_cell.length_b   1.000
_cell.length_c   1.000
_cell.angle_alpha   90.00
_cell.angle_beta   90.00
_cell.angle_gamma   90.00
#
_symmetry.space_group_name_H-M   'P 1'
#
loop_
_entity.id
_entity.type
_entity.pdbx_description
1 polymer ?
#
loop_
_entity_poly.entity_id
_entity_poly.type
_entity_poly.pdbx_seq_one_letter_code
_entity_poly.pdbx_strand_id
1 'polypeptide(L)' 'MRMGYEFLADGIHILVAEGSLAVDATTVFDAHDFSVYSDECCHFSPAGNDILQQFVASTIVEHFAKSE' A
#
# COMPACT_ATOMS: atom_id res chain seq x y z
N MET A 1 -22.48 8.95 2.76
CA MET A 1 -21.72 7.92 3.48
C MET A 1 -20.44 7.75 2.69
N ARG A 2 -19.28 8.17 3.22
CA ARG A 2 -18.00 8.04 2.49
C ARG A 2 -17.57 6.58 2.54
N MET A 3 -17.14 6.04 1.39
CA MET A 3 -16.64 4.66 1.29
C MET A 3 -15.33 4.53 2.08
N GLY A 4 -15.04 3.37 2.67
CA GLY A 4 -13.88 3.18 3.55
C GLY A 4 -12.54 3.61 2.94
N TYR A 5 -12.38 3.50 1.61
CA TYR A 5 -11.19 3.95 0.89
C TYR A 5 -11.02 5.47 0.84
N GLU A 6 -12.10 6.25 0.79
CA GLU A 6 -11.99 7.72 0.83
C GLU A 6 -11.48 8.19 2.20
N PHE A 7 -11.93 7.54 3.28
CA PHE A 7 -11.46 7.85 4.63
C PHE A 7 -9.99 7.46 4.81
N LEU A 8 -9.57 6.33 4.23
CA LEU A 8 -8.18 5.91 4.24
C LEU A 8 -7.28 6.90 3.50
N ALA A 9 -7.70 7.35 2.30
CA ALA A 9 -6.95 8.33 1.51
C ALA A 9 -6.77 9.67 2.26
N ASP A 10 -7.85 10.18 2.87
CA ASP A 10 -7.78 11.39 3.70
C ASP A 10 -6.83 11.20 4.89
N GLY A 11 -6.89 10.03 5.55
CA GLY A 11 -6.02 9.70 6.68
C GLY A 11 -4.53 9.66 6.30
N ILE A 12 -4.20 9.13 5.13
CA ILE A 12 -2.83 9.15 4.60
C ILE A 12 -2.34 10.59 4.43
N HIS A 13 -3.16 11.47 3.84
CA HIS A 13 -2.80 12.89 3.68
C HIS A 13 -2.55 13.60 5.02
N ILE A 14 -3.36 13.31 6.04
CA ILE A 14 -3.18 13.85 7.39
C ILE A 14 -1.83 13.38 7.98
N LEU A 15 -1.55 12.07 7.92
CA LEU A 15 -0.32 11.50 8.46
C LEU A 15 0.94 12.08 7.78
N VAL A 16 0.91 12.27 6.46
CA VAL A 16 2.00 12.92 5.72
C VAL A 16 2.17 14.38 6.17
N ALA A 17 1.08 15.11 6.35
CA ALA A 17 1.13 16.51 6.84
C ALA A 17 1.69 16.63 8.26
N GLU A 18 1.51 15.60 9.10
CA GLU A 18 2.08 15.50 10.45
C GLU A 18 3.55 15.03 10.46
N GLY A 19 4.14 14.77 9.29
CA GLY A 19 5.53 14.35 9.15
C GLY A 19 5.75 12.84 9.29
N SER A 20 4.68 12.05 9.30
CA SER A 20 4.79 10.59 9.24
C SER A 20 5.05 10.13 7.81
N LEU A 21 5.84 9.06 7.66
CA LEU A 21 5.91 8.33 6.40
C LEU A 21 4.61 7.51 6.24
N ALA A 22 3.70 8.01 5.42
CA ALA A 22 2.49 7.30 5.02
C ALA A 22 2.39 7.25 3.49
N VAL A 23 2.02 6.08 2.95
CA VAL A 23 1.98 5.81 1.52
C VAL A 23 0.69 5.06 1.19
N ASP A 24 0.08 5.42 0.06
CA ASP A 24 -1.09 4.75 -0.47
C ASP A 24 -0.68 3.48 -1.24
N ALA A 25 -1.18 2.33 -0.78
CA ALA A 25 -0.96 1.02 -1.40
C ALA A 25 -2.23 0.47 -2.08
N THR A 26 -3.30 1.25 -2.18
CA THR A 26 -4.61 0.79 -2.69
C THR A 26 -4.55 0.30 -4.14
N THR A 27 -3.59 0.77 -4.91
CA THR A 27 -3.39 0.46 -6.34
C THR A 27 -2.25 -0.53 -6.60
N VAL A 28 -1.61 -1.07 -5.56
CA VAL A 28 -0.40 -1.91 -5.69
C VAL A 28 -0.62 -3.17 -6.53
N PHE A 29 -1.87 -3.62 -6.63
CA PHE A 29 -2.24 -4.83 -7.37
C PHE A 29 -2.84 -4.55 -8.76
N ASP A 30 -3.12 -3.28 -9.11
CA ASP A 30 -3.84 -2.92 -10.35
C ASP A 30 -3.11 -3.36 -11.64
N ALA A 31 -1.79 -3.51 -11.56
CA ALA A 31 -0.94 -3.93 -12.67
C ALA A 31 -0.89 -5.46 -12.88
N HIS A 32 -1.54 -6.25 -12.03
CA HIS A 32 -1.45 -7.71 -12.01
C HIS A 32 -2.78 -8.35 -12.45
N ASP A 33 -2.71 -9.29 -13.39
CA ASP A 33 -3.86 -9.95 -14.02
C ASP A 33 -4.24 -11.30 -13.39
N PHE A 34 -3.66 -11.62 -12.22
CA PHE A 34 -3.89 -12.86 -11.49
C PHE A 34 -4.51 -12.62 -10.10
N SER A 35 -5.10 -13.66 -9.49
CA SER A 35 -5.67 -13.56 -8.15
C SER A 35 -4.59 -13.31 -7.10
N VAL A 36 -4.63 -12.13 -6.49
CA VAL A 36 -3.75 -11.74 -5.38
C VAL A 36 -4.25 -12.21 -4.02
N TYR A 37 -5.49 -12.72 -3.94
CA TYR A 37 -6.09 -13.26 -2.73
C TYR A 37 -6.11 -14.80 -2.75
N SER A 38 -5.90 -15.42 -1.59
CA SER A 38 -5.98 -16.87 -1.39
C SER A 38 -7.40 -17.35 -1.09
N ASP A 39 -8.30 -16.44 -0.71
CA ASP A 39 -9.70 -16.69 -0.40
C ASP A 39 -10.57 -15.48 -0.75
N GLU A 40 -11.88 -15.58 -0.51
CA GLU A 40 -12.86 -14.50 -0.74
C GLU A 40 -12.80 -13.39 0.34
N CYS A 41 -11.81 -13.44 1.23
CA CYS A 41 -11.63 -12.46 2.30
C CYS A 41 -10.47 -11.51 1.96
N CYS A 42 -9.58 -11.23 2.91
CA CYS A 42 -8.47 -10.28 2.77
C CYS A 42 -7.09 -10.94 2.85
N HIS A 43 -7.00 -12.27 2.78
CA HIS A 43 -5.73 -12.96 2.87
C HIS A 43 -5.07 -13.02 1.49
N PHE A 44 -3.84 -12.49 1.40
CA PHE A 44 -3.09 -12.52 0.16
C PHE A 44 -2.57 -13.93 -0.14
N SER A 45 -2.59 -14.30 -1.42
CA SER A 45 -1.86 -15.45 -1.94
C SER A 45 -0.34 -15.25 -1.75
N PRO A 46 0.48 -16.30 -1.88
CA PRO A 46 1.93 -16.14 -1.87
C PRO A 46 2.42 -15.06 -2.86
N ALA A 47 1.87 -15.05 -4.08
CA ALA A 47 2.21 -14.03 -5.08
C ALA A 47 1.75 -12.62 -4.66
N GLY A 48 0.57 -12.48 -4.05
CA GLY A 48 0.12 -11.19 -3.50
C GLY A 48 1.02 -10.68 -2.37
N ASN A 49 1.48 -11.58 -1.50
CA ASN A 49 2.44 -11.24 -0.45
C ASN A 49 3.79 -10.81 -1.02
N ASP A 50 4.28 -11.44 -2.09
CA ASP A 50 5.54 -11.06 -2.73
C ASP A 50 5.45 -9.64 -3.32
N ILE A 51 4.35 -9.30 -3.98
CA ILE A 51 4.09 -7.94 -4.50
C ILE A 51 4.06 -6.92 -3.36
N LEU A 52 3.29 -7.18 -2.31
CA LEU A 52 3.18 -6.25 -1.18
C LEU A 52 4.53 -6.05 -0.47
N GLN A 53 5.30 -7.13 -0.28
CA GLN A 53 6.64 -7.06 0.31
C GLN A 53 7.58 -6.21 -0.55
N GLN A 54 7.57 -6.42 -1.87
CA GLN A 54 8.42 -5.64 -2.78
C GLN A 54 8.04 -4.15 -2.75
N PHE A 55 6.75 -3.83 -2.73
CA PHE A 55 6.27 -2.45 -2.60
C PHE A 55 6.75 -1.78 -1.29
N VAL A 56 6.58 -2.46 -0.15
CA VAL A 56 7.03 -1.96 1.16
C VAL A 56 8.55 -1.76 1.19
N ALA A 57 9.31 -2.75 0.72
CA ALA A 57 10.77 -2.67 0.68
C ALA A 57 11.25 -1.50 -0.19
N SER A 58 10.66 -1.33 -1.37
CA SER A 58 11.01 -0.24 -2.30
C SER A 58 10.69 1.12 -1.69
N THR A 59 9.52 1.24 -1.04
CA THR A 59 9.11 2.46 -0.33
C THR A 59 10.09 2.86 0.77
N ILE A 60 10.53 1.89 1.58
CA ILE A 60 11.50 2.13 2.65
C ILE A 60 12.84 2.60 2.08
N VAL A 61 13.36 1.89 1.06
CA VAL A 61 14.64 2.22 0.42
C VAL A 61 14.59 3.62 -0.20
N GLU A 62 13.53 3.94 -0.94
CA GLU A 62 13.36 5.26 -1.54
C GLU A 62 13.29 6.39 -0.52
N HIS A 63 12.64 6.16 0.63
CA HIS A 63 12.56 7.15 1.68
C HIS A 63 13.94 7.49 2.25
N PHE A 64 14.75 6.47 2.54
CA PHE A 64 16.10 6.68 3.06
C PHE A 64 17.05 7.28 2.02
N ALA A 65 16.95 6.86 0.75
CA ALA A 65 17.78 7.40 -0.33
C ALA A 65 17.52 8.89 -0.64
N LYS A 66 16.31 9.40 -0.35
CA LYS A 66 15.94 10.82 -0.52
C LYS A 66 16.30 11.68 0.69
N SER A 67 16.74 11.07 1.79
CA SER A 67 17.06 11.75 3.05
C SER A 67 18.55 12.07 3.21
N GLU A 68 19.38 11.71 2.22
CA GLU A 68 20.81 12.05 2.09
C GLU A 68 21.03 13.26 1.17
#